data_AF-A0A261C3S0-F1
#
_entry.id   AF-A0A261C3S0-F1
#
_cell.length_a   1.000
_cell.length_b   1.000
_cell.length_c   1.000
_cell.angle_alpha   90.00
_cell.angle_beta   90.00
_cell.angle_gamma   90.00
#
_symmetry.space_group_name_H-M   'P 1'
#
loop_
_entity.id
_entity.type
_entity.pdbx_description
1 polymer ?
#
loop_
_entity_poly.entity_id
_entity_poly.type
_entity_poly.pdbx_seq_one_letter_code
_entity_poly.pdbx_strand_id
1 'polypeptide(L)'
;MNLMFLILIGAVTGALTFTDQKIEAAAAKCCVRKEGCCREVIRFGLPLRCGYENDKQIPKIVYKCLQKELFEEEEKRVELDDVNCCRVFLNDRNDPEGRCEKACKKAMEAPSLSETVKLQRIKECTIVENPRFQCFTRCRALRREGLKIEVMRPEEHCNITTTTTQPQLQKKMLHRGHRWL
;
A
#
# COMPACT_ATOMS: atom_id res chain seq x y z
N MET A 1 4.76 -54.47 -4.52
CA MET A 1 5.56 -53.88 -3.43
C MET A 1 6.27 -52.65 -4.00
N ASN A 2 6.21 -51.55 -3.26
CA ASN A 2 6.94 -50.28 -3.47
C ASN A 2 6.33 -49.23 -4.42
N LEU A 3 5.20 -48.70 -3.94
CA LEU A 3 4.97 -47.29 -3.59
C LEU A 3 6.07 -46.30 -4.02
N MET A 4 5.86 -45.66 -5.18
CA MET A 4 6.64 -44.50 -5.61
C MET A 4 6.02 -43.25 -4.97
N PHE A 5 6.71 -42.69 -3.97
CA PHE A 5 6.33 -41.45 -3.30
C PHE A 5 6.35 -40.28 -4.30
N LEU A 6 5.16 -39.83 -4.70
CA LEU A 6 4.96 -38.53 -5.35
C LEU A 6 5.15 -37.45 -4.28
N ILE A 7 6.30 -36.79 -4.28
CA ILE A 7 6.51 -35.56 -3.51
C ILE A 7 5.71 -34.45 -4.20
N LEU A 8 4.47 -34.25 -3.75
CA LEU A 8 3.73 -33.00 -3.97
C LEU A 8 4.41 -31.90 -3.14
N ILE A 9 5.39 -31.21 -3.73
CA ILE A 9 5.79 -29.89 -3.24
C ILE A 9 4.67 -28.93 -3.63
N GLY A 10 3.61 -28.92 -2.83
CA GLY A 10 2.61 -27.86 -2.88
C GLY A 10 3.32 -26.56 -2.49
N ALA A 11 3.48 -25.66 -3.45
CA ALA A 11 3.81 -24.28 -3.17
C ALA A 11 2.69 -23.70 -2.29
N VAL A 12 2.90 -23.68 -0.98
CA VAL A 12 2.06 -22.94 -0.05
C VAL A 12 2.29 -21.46 -0.35
N THR A 13 1.55 -20.94 -1.32
CA THR A 13 1.32 -19.50 -1.43
C THR A 13 0.49 -19.13 -0.21
N GLY A 14 1.18 -18.73 0.85
CA GLY A 14 0.57 -18.31 2.12
C GLY A 14 -0.20 -17.01 1.95
N ALA A 15 -1.34 -17.07 1.28
CA ALA A 15 -2.41 -16.13 1.54
C ALA A 15 -3.01 -16.54 2.89
N LEU A 16 -2.69 -15.82 3.95
CA LEU A 16 -3.45 -15.92 5.20
C LEU A 16 -4.90 -15.60 4.86
N THR A 17 -5.73 -16.63 4.80
CA THR A 17 -7.18 -16.46 4.62
C THR A 17 -7.77 -16.22 6.01
N PHE A 18 -8.45 -15.09 6.18
CA PHE A 18 -9.18 -14.82 7.42
C PHE A 18 -10.35 -15.80 7.54
N THR A 19 -10.67 -16.21 8.77
CA THR A 19 -11.88 -17.01 9.01
C THR A 19 -13.12 -16.20 8.68
N ASP A 20 -14.19 -16.84 8.20
CA ASP A 20 -15.45 -16.14 7.91
C ASP A 20 -15.95 -15.34 9.11
N GLN A 21 -15.84 -15.89 10.32
CA GLN A 21 -16.20 -15.17 11.55
C GLN A 21 -15.42 -13.85 11.71
N LYS A 22 -14.11 -13.84 11.43
CA LYS A 22 -13.28 -12.62 11.52
C LYS A 22 -13.66 -11.62 10.42
N ILE A 23 -13.95 -12.10 9.21
CA ILE A 23 -14.41 -11.26 8.10
C ILE A 23 -15.74 -10.59 8.43
N GLU A 24 -16.72 -11.36 8.92
CA GLU A 24 -18.03 -10.86 9.33
C GLU A 24 -17.91 -9.83 10.45
N ALA A 25 -17.11 -10.12 11.49
CA ALA A 25 -16.91 -9.22 12.61
C ALA A 25 -16.25 -7.89 12.18
N ALA A 26 -15.19 -7.95 11.37
CA ALA A 26 -14.52 -6.76 10.87
C ALA A 26 -15.43 -5.91 9.98
N ALA A 27 -16.20 -6.54 9.07
CA ALA A 27 -17.13 -5.85 8.20
C ALA A 27 -18.27 -5.18 8.99
N ALA A 28 -18.87 -5.89 9.96
CA ALA A 28 -19.94 -5.36 10.81
C ALA A 28 -19.48 -4.16 11.65
N LYS A 29 -18.24 -4.20 12.16
CA LYS A 29 -17.69 -3.13 12.99
C LYS A 29 -17.26 -1.89 12.19
N CYS A 30 -16.71 -2.10 11.00
CA CYS A 30 -16.05 -1.03 10.24
C CYS A 30 -16.89 -0.45 9.09
N CYS A 31 -17.90 -1.17 8.60
CA CYS A 31 -18.58 -0.85 7.33
C CYS A 31 -20.08 -0.68 7.46
N VAL A 32 -20.51 0.38 8.15
CA VAL A 32 -21.92 0.70 8.39
C VAL A 32 -22.71 0.75 7.08
N ARG A 33 -23.73 -0.11 6.95
CA ARG A 33 -24.64 -0.24 5.79
C ARG A 33 -23.97 -0.71 4.49
N LYS A 34 -22.70 -1.13 4.54
CA LYS A 34 -21.91 -1.61 3.39
C LYS A 34 -21.17 -2.92 3.70
N GLU A 35 -21.65 -3.65 4.69
CA GLU A 35 -21.04 -4.85 5.24
C GLU A 35 -20.84 -5.90 4.13
N GLY A 36 -21.84 -6.12 3.28
CA GLY A 36 -21.77 -7.03 2.14
C GLY A 36 -20.58 -6.76 1.23
N CYS A 37 -20.40 -5.51 0.81
CA CYS A 37 -19.27 -5.10 -0.02
C CYS A 37 -17.93 -5.27 0.72
N CYS A 38 -17.86 -4.88 1.99
CA CYS A 38 -16.62 -5.03 2.76
C CYS A 38 -16.21 -6.49 2.93
N ARG A 39 -17.16 -7.43 3.07
CA ARG A 39 -16.84 -8.86 3.12
C ARG A 39 -16.19 -9.35 1.83
N GLU A 40 -16.70 -8.93 0.68
CA GLU A 40 -16.09 -9.26 -0.62
C GLU A 40 -14.70 -8.64 -0.75
N VAL A 41 -14.57 -7.36 -0.40
CA VAL A 41 -13.28 -6.65 -0.38
C VAL A 41 -12.24 -7.40 0.46
N ILE A 42 -12.65 -7.87 1.65
CA ILE A 42 -11.77 -8.62 2.55
C ILE A 42 -11.42 -9.98 1.95
N ARG A 43 -12.44 -10.78 1.56
CA ARG A 43 -12.27 -12.15 1.02
C ARG A 43 -11.35 -12.20 -0.18
N PHE A 44 -11.48 -11.23 -1.10
CA PHE A 44 -10.78 -11.24 -2.38
C PHE A 44 -9.52 -10.37 -2.40
N GLY A 45 -9.20 -9.68 -1.29
CA GLY A 45 -8.02 -8.82 -1.25
C GLY A 45 -8.11 -7.65 -2.23
N LEU A 46 -9.30 -7.03 -2.33
CA LEU A 46 -9.59 -5.97 -3.29
C LEU A 46 -9.40 -4.57 -2.66
N PRO A 47 -9.24 -3.52 -3.48
CA PRO A 47 -9.34 -2.14 -3.03
C PRO A 47 -10.70 -1.85 -2.38
N LEU A 48 -10.71 -1.02 -1.33
CA LEU A 48 -11.95 -0.59 -0.69
C LEU A 48 -12.75 0.35 -1.61
N ARG A 49 -13.76 -0.19 -2.30
CA ARG A 49 -14.64 0.56 -3.24
C ARG A 49 -16.12 0.27 -3.00
N CYS A 50 -16.62 0.69 -1.84
CA CYS A 50 -17.98 0.36 -1.39
C CYS A 50 -18.97 1.54 -1.48
N GLY A 51 -18.70 2.54 -2.32
CA GLY A 51 -19.52 3.75 -2.41
C GLY A 51 -19.16 4.81 -1.36
N TYR A 52 -17.95 4.73 -0.78
CA TYR A 52 -17.42 5.70 0.17
C TYR A 52 -16.71 6.88 -0.50
N GLU A 53 -16.51 6.83 -1.82
CA GLU A 53 -15.66 7.73 -2.60
C GLU A 53 -16.16 9.17 -2.66
N ASN A 54 -17.45 9.39 -2.35
CA ASN A 54 -18.06 10.72 -2.29
C ASN A 54 -17.53 11.55 -1.10
N ASP A 55 -16.95 10.90 -0.08
CA ASP A 55 -16.34 11.54 1.08
C ASP A 55 -14.84 11.19 1.12
N LYS A 56 -13.97 12.20 1.27
CA LYS A 56 -12.51 11.99 1.25
C LYS A 56 -11.98 11.31 2.51
N GLN A 57 -12.70 11.37 3.62
CA GLN A 57 -12.28 10.86 4.93
C GLN A 57 -12.83 9.46 5.21
N ILE A 58 -14.06 9.16 4.79
CA ILE A 58 -14.69 7.87 5.09
C ILE A 58 -13.84 6.67 4.61
N PRO A 59 -13.33 6.61 3.36
CA PRO A 59 -12.49 5.50 2.92
C PRO A 59 -11.27 5.28 3.82
N LYS A 60 -10.65 6.36 4.31
CA LYS A 60 -9.50 6.29 5.21
C LYS A 60 -9.87 5.74 6.59
N ILE A 61 -10.99 6.19 7.14
CA ILE A 61 -11.51 5.71 8.43
C ILE A 61 -11.83 4.21 8.34
N VAL A 62 -12.56 3.80 7.31
CA VAL A 62 -12.96 2.41 7.10
C VAL A 62 -11.73 1.53 6.86
N TYR A 63 -10.82 1.94 5.98
CA TYR A 63 -9.58 1.21 5.70
C TYR A 63 -8.75 1.01 6.98
N LYS A 64 -8.58 2.07 7.80
CA LYS A 64 -7.84 2.00 9.06
C LYS A 64 -8.52 1.09 10.09
N CYS A 65 -9.85 1.13 10.17
CA CYS A 65 -10.61 0.23 11.03
C CYS A 65 -10.39 -1.23 10.59
N LEU A 66 -10.56 -1.54 9.31
CA LEU A 66 -10.40 -2.90 8.79
C LEU A 66 -8.98 -3.43 9.01
N GLN A 67 -7.94 -2.64 8.77
CA GLN A 67 -6.56 -3.03 9.04
C GLN A 67 -6.33 -3.37 10.52
N LYS A 68 -6.95 -2.63 11.46
CA LYS A 68 -6.86 -2.91 12.90
C LYS A 68 -7.59 -4.19 13.31
N GLU A 69 -8.78 -4.45 12.76
CA GLU A 69 -9.55 -5.66 13.08
C GLU A 69 -8.94 -6.92 12.46
N LEU A 70 -8.34 -6.80 11.27
CA LEU A 70 -7.78 -7.93 10.53
C LEU A 70 -6.37 -8.31 11.00
N PHE A 71 -5.56 -7.32 11.38
CA PHE A 71 -4.18 -7.52 11.81
C PHE A 71 -3.97 -6.99 13.22
N GLU A 72 -3.63 -7.86 14.15
CA GLU A 72 -3.33 -7.48 15.53
C GLU A 72 -1.96 -6.80 15.63
N GLU A 73 -0.96 -7.31 14.89
CA GLU A 73 0.39 -6.76 14.86
C GLU A 73 0.45 -5.47 14.03
N GLU A 74 1.08 -4.42 14.58
CA GLU A 74 1.19 -3.11 13.91
C GLU A 74 2.06 -3.18 12.65
N GLU A 75 3.08 -4.03 12.65
CA GLU A 75 4.02 -4.23 11.53
C GLU A 75 3.35 -4.86 10.31
N LYS A 76 2.19 -5.51 10.48
CA LYS A 76 1.40 -6.01 9.35
C LYS A 76 0.49 -4.94 8.76
N ARG A 77 0.32 -3.80 9.44
CA ARG A 77 -0.57 -2.72 9.03
C ARG A 77 0.15 -1.72 8.13
N VAL A 78 -0.60 -1.08 7.24
CA VAL A 78 -0.10 -0.03 6.34
C VAL A 78 -1.05 1.14 6.37
N GLU A 79 -0.55 2.37 6.44
CA GLU A 79 -1.37 3.58 6.34
C GLU A 79 -1.86 3.77 4.90
N LEU A 80 -3.16 4.07 4.71
CA LEU A 80 -3.75 4.20 3.37
C LEU A 80 -3.01 5.23 2.51
N ASP A 81 -2.60 6.32 3.13
CA ASP A 81 -1.98 7.43 2.41
C ASP A 81 -0.59 7.08 1.82
N ASP A 82 0.03 5.96 2.23
CA ASP A 82 1.24 5.44 1.57
C ASP A 82 0.98 5.13 0.07
N VAL A 83 -0.29 5.01 -0.35
CA VAL A 83 -0.67 4.92 -1.77
C VAL A 83 -0.14 6.09 -2.60
N ASN A 84 0.07 7.27 -2.00
CA ASN A 84 0.64 8.42 -2.70
C ASN A 84 2.09 8.18 -3.15
N CYS A 85 2.81 7.25 -2.51
CA CYS A 85 4.14 6.84 -2.94
C CYS A 85 4.12 5.98 -4.21
N CYS A 86 2.98 5.41 -4.63
CA CYS A 86 2.89 4.65 -5.88
C CYS A 86 3.21 5.49 -7.13
N ARG A 87 3.12 6.82 -7.04
CA ARG A 87 3.46 7.73 -8.14
C ARG A 87 4.93 7.63 -8.58
N VAL A 88 5.82 7.03 -7.78
CA VAL A 88 7.22 6.81 -8.21
C VAL A 88 7.28 5.88 -9.41
N PHE A 89 6.25 5.04 -9.64
CA PHE A 89 6.17 4.16 -10.81
C PHE A 89 5.59 4.85 -12.05
N LEU A 90 5.20 6.12 -11.96
CA LEU A 90 4.73 6.88 -13.13
C LEU A 90 5.85 7.05 -14.16
N ASN A 91 5.47 6.92 -15.43
CA ASN A 91 6.34 7.13 -16.59
C ASN A 91 7.65 6.32 -16.51
N ASP A 92 7.59 5.12 -15.92
CA ASP A 92 8.72 4.20 -15.99
C ASP A 92 8.87 3.68 -17.42
N ARG A 93 10.03 3.91 -18.02
CA ARG A 93 10.33 3.49 -19.39
C ARG A 93 10.35 1.96 -19.51
N ASN A 94 10.55 1.26 -18.40
CA ASN A 94 10.52 -0.20 -18.33
C ASN A 94 9.12 -0.76 -18.03
N ASP A 95 8.12 0.09 -17.80
CA ASP A 95 6.71 -0.26 -17.59
C ASP A 95 5.78 0.69 -18.35
N PRO A 96 5.79 0.65 -19.70
CA PRO A 96 5.03 1.57 -20.54
C PRO A 96 3.50 1.43 -20.36
N GLU A 97 3.02 0.30 -19.85
CA GLU A 97 1.61 0.03 -19.59
C GLU A 97 1.14 0.54 -18.20
N GLY A 98 2.08 1.02 -17.38
CA GLY A 98 1.83 1.44 -16.00
C GLY A 98 1.30 0.31 -15.11
N ARG A 99 1.74 -0.93 -15.37
CA ARG A 99 1.34 -2.11 -14.59
C ARG A 99 1.71 -1.96 -13.12
N CYS A 100 2.92 -1.47 -12.83
CA CYS A 100 3.43 -1.31 -11.48
C CYS A 100 2.71 -0.23 -10.68
N GLU A 101 2.40 0.90 -11.31
CA GLU A 101 1.63 1.94 -10.64
C GLU A 101 0.23 1.41 -10.26
N LYS A 102 -0.45 0.73 -11.20
CA LYS A 102 -1.76 0.12 -10.97
C LYS A 102 -1.71 -0.98 -9.91
N ALA A 103 -0.71 -1.86 -9.97
CA ALA A 103 -0.51 -2.93 -9.00
C ALA A 103 -0.25 -2.35 -7.59
N CYS A 104 0.58 -1.31 -7.51
CA CYS A 104 0.83 -0.58 -6.26
C CYS A 104 -0.43 0.02 -5.67
N LYS A 105 -1.19 0.79 -6.45
CA LYS A 105 -2.44 1.39 -5.94
C LYS A 105 -3.41 0.31 -5.46
N LYS A 106 -3.63 -0.74 -6.26
CA LYS A 106 -4.51 -1.85 -5.89
C LYS A 106 -4.08 -2.54 -4.59
N ALA A 107 -2.79 -2.83 -4.45
CA ALA A 107 -2.26 -3.48 -3.25
C ALA A 107 -2.40 -2.57 -2.02
N MET A 108 -2.02 -1.29 -2.14
CA MET A 108 -2.04 -0.34 -1.03
C MET A 108 -3.46 -0.01 -0.57
N GLU A 109 -4.41 0.08 -1.49
CA GLU A 109 -5.84 0.34 -1.19
C GLU A 109 -6.59 -0.88 -0.63
N ALA A 110 -6.00 -2.08 -0.65
CA ALA A 110 -6.65 -3.31 -0.19
C ALA A 110 -6.48 -3.54 1.33
N PRO A 111 -7.50 -3.36 2.17
CA PRO A 111 -7.36 -3.38 3.63
C PRO A 111 -7.13 -4.77 4.22
N SER A 112 -7.33 -5.85 3.46
CA SER A 112 -7.11 -7.23 3.92
C SER A 112 -5.75 -7.79 3.54
N LEU A 113 -4.89 -7.02 2.87
CA LEU A 113 -3.51 -7.41 2.61
C LEU A 113 -2.61 -6.91 3.73
N SER A 114 -1.70 -7.77 4.19
CA SER A 114 -0.64 -7.37 5.14
C SER A 114 0.43 -6.54 4.43
N GLU A 115 1.24 -5.80 5.20
CA GLU A 115 2.38 -5.05 4.65
C GLU A 115 3.27 -5.93 3.76
N THR A 116 3.67 -7.11 4.25
CA THR A 116 4.51 -8.05 3.48
C THR A 116 3.89 -8.44 2.14
N VAL A 117 2.59 -8.77 2.11
CA VAL A 117 1.91 -9.15 0.87
C VAL A 117 1.78 -7.97 -0.09
N LYS A 118 1.50 -6.77 0.43
CA LYS A 118 1.47 -5.53 -0.37
C LYS A 118 2.83 -5.29 -1.01
N LEU A 119 3.90 -5.33 -0.22
CA LEU A 119 5.26 -5.09 -0.69
C LEU A 119 5.71 -6.12 -1.73
N GLN A 120 5.39 -7.41 -1.52
CA GLN A 120 5.72 -8.45 -2.48
C GLN A 120 5.06 -8.20 -3.84
N ARG A 121 3.74 -7.92 -3.86
CA ARG A 121 3.00 -7.61 -5.10
C ARG A 121 3.56 -6.41 -5.85
N ILE A 122 4.08 -5.42 -5.13
CA ILE A 122 4.69 -4.23 -5.72
C ILE A 122 6.09 -4.53 -6.22
N LYS A 123 6.88 -5.33 -5.49
CA LYS A 123 8.23 -5.71 -5.91
C LYS A 123 8.21 -6.55 -7.19
N GLU A 124 7.21 -7.40 -7.36
CA GLU A 124 7.06 -8.36 -8.46
C GLU A 124 6.23 -7.83 -9.64
N CYS A 125 5.88 -6.53 -9.67
CA CYS A 125 5.02 -5.99 -10.72
C CYS A 125 5.68 -5.90 -12.10
N THR A 126 6.99 -6.11 -12.19
CA THR A 126 7.79 -6.19 -13.42
C THR A 126 8.51 -7.53 -13.54
N ILE A 127 8.85 -7.92 -14.77
CA ILE A 127 9.57 -9.18 -15.07
C ILE A 127 10.99 -9.18 -14.47
N VAL A 128 11.62 -8.00 -14.39
CA VAL A 128 12.92 -7.78 -13.73
C VAL A 128 12.72 -7.05 -12.41
N GLU A 129 13.66 -7.15 -11.47
CA GLU A 129 13.58 -6.43 -10.19
C GLU A 129 13.36 -4.93 -10.45
N ASN A 130 12.27 -4.38 -9.91
CA ASN A 130 11.87 -3.01 -10.19
C ASN A 130 12.84 -2.01 -9.50
N PRO A 131 13.67 -1.25 -10.24
CA PRO A 131 14.64 -0.34 -9.63
C PRO A 131 13.96 0.79 -8.85
N ARG A 132 12.69 1.10 -9.14
CA ARG A 132 11.91 2.12 -8.45
C ARG A 132 11.25 1.62 -7.16
N PHE A 133 11.31 0.33 -6.87
CA PHE A 133 10.81 -0.23 -5.61
C PHE A 133 11.56 0.34 -4.39
N GLN A 134 12.86 0.58 -4.51
CA GLN A 134 13.64 1.23 -3.46
C GLN A 134 13.16 2.68 -3.23
N CYS A 135 12.86 3.43 -4.29
CA CYS A 135 12.26 4.77 -4.17
C CYS A 135 10.91 4.74 -3.47
N PHE A 136 10.05 3.78 -3.80
CA PHE A 136 8.75 3.59 -3.16
C PHE A 136 8.93 3.39 -1.65
N THR A 137 9.84 2.49 -1.26
CA THR A 137 10.15 2.20 0.14
C THR A 137 10.69 3.45 0.86
N ARG A 138 11.56 4.22 0.20
CA ARG A 138 12.10 5.48 0.74
C ARG A 138 11.02 6.55 0.93
N CYS A 139 10.11 6.70 -0.03
CA CYS A 139 8.97 7.61 0.07
C CYS A 139 8.11 7.31 1.31
N ARG A 140 7.83 6.03 1.58
CA ARG A 140 7.08 5.61 2.77
C ARG A 140 7.82 5.91 4.07
N ALA A 141 9.14 5.68 4.11
CA ALA A 141 9.96 6.02 5.26
C ALA A 141 9.93 7.53 5.56
N LEU A 142 10.13 8.37 4.55
CA LEU A 142 10.04 9.83 4.69
C LEU A 142 8.65 10.28 5.16
N ARG A 143 7.58 9.65 4.67
CA ARG A 143 6.22 9.92 5.17
C ARG A 143 6.09 9.64 6.66
N ARG A 144 6.61 8.50 7.12
CA ARG A 144 6.58 8.09 8.54
C ARG A 144 7.39 9.06 9.42
N GLU A 145 8.41 9.70 8.87
CA GLU A 145 9.18 10.79 9.51
C GLU A 145 8.41 12.14 9.52
N GLY A 146 7.19 12.20 8.99
CA GLY A 146 6.33 13.39 9.00
C GLY A 146 6.50 14.32 7.80
N LEU A 147 7.26 13.91 6.77
CA LEU A 147 7.39 14.72 5.56
C LEU A 147 6.11 14.63 4.71
N LYS A 148 5.65 15.79 4.24
CA LYS A 148 4.54 15.91 3.27
C LYS A 148 5.03 15.48 1.89
N ILE A 149 5.07 14.19 1.61
CA ILE A 149 5.51 13.67 0.33
C ILE A 149 4.68 14.23 -0.82
N GLU A 150 3.39 14.53 -0.65
CA GLU A 150 2.52 15.08 -1.71
C GLU A 150 3.08 16.35 -2.37
N VAL A 151 3.86 17.17 -1.65
CA VAL A 151 4.49 18.39 -2.19
C VAL A 151 5.86 18.19 -2.82
N MET A 152 6.45 17.01 -2.65
CA MET A 152 7.75 16.63 -3.21
C MET A 152 7.57 15.98 -4.59
N ARG A 153 8.56 16.10 -5.48
CA ARG A 153 8.56 15.39 -6.78
C ARG A 153 9.13 13.98 -6.65
N PRO A 154 8.70 12.97 -7.42
CA PRO A 154 9.22 11.60 -7.32
C PRO A 154 10.75 11.49 -7.31
N GLU A 155 11.43 12.31 -8.12
CA GLU A 155 12.90 12.35 -8.24
C GLU A 155 13.57 12.81 -6.93
N GLU A 156 12.89 13.67 -6.15
CA GLU A 156 13.34 14.14 -4.84
C GLU A 156 13.26 13.04 -3.78
N HIS A 157 12.51 11.95 -3.98
CA HIS A 157 12.45 10.81 -3.06
C HIS A 157 13.51 9.76 -3.40
N CYS A 158 13.79 9.61 -4.69
CA CYS A 158 14.68 8.60 -5.25
C CYS A 158 16.17 8.92 -5.03
N ASN A 159 16.54 10.21 -5.06
CA ASN A 159 17.95 10.61 -5.14
C ASN A 159 18.53 11.12 -3.80
N ILE A 160 17.80 11.01 -2.69
CA ILE A 160 18.35 11.37 -1.37
C ILE A 160 19.25 10.23 -0.90
N THR A 161 20.54 10.32 -1.21
CA THR A 161 21.58 9.67 -0.41
C THR A 161 21.43 10.16 1.04
N THR A 162 21.64 9.26 1.99
CA THR A 162 21.51 9.43 3.46
C THR A 162 22.42 10.51 4.09
N THR A 163 22.85 11.51 3.31
CA THR A 163 23.84 12.53 3.68
C THR A 163 23.40 13.94 3.31
N THR A 164 22.09 14.23 3.25
CA THR A 164 21.63 15.63 3.19
C THR A 164 21.04 16.04 4.53
N THR A 165 21.87 16.72 5.30
CA THR A 165 21.60 17.42 6.55
C THR A 165 20.23 18.12 6.53
N GLN A 166 19.43 17.86 7.58
CA GLN A 166 18.11 18.43 7.90
C GLN A 166 17.87 19.94 7.60
N PRO A 167 18.85 20.86 7.62
CA PRO A 167 18.59 22.29 7.38
C PRO A 167 18.20 22.67 5.94
N GLN A 168 18.53 21.86 4.93
CA GLN A 168 18.35 22.25 3.51
C GLN A 168 16.91 22.03 2.99
N LEU A 169 16.22 20.99 3.48
CA LEU A 169 14.84 20.70 3.08
C LEU A 169 13.83 21.69 3.69
N GLN A 170 14.02 22.10 4.95
CA GLN A 170 13.20 23.14 5.58
C GLN A 170 13.31 24.50 4.85
N LYS A 171 14.50 24.90 4.40
CA LYS A 171 14.69 26.15 3.65
C LYS A 171 13.97 26.17 2.30
N LYS A 172 13.93 25.04 1.57
CA LYS A 172 13.20 24.96 0.30
C LYS A 172 11.67 24.96 0.49
N MET A 173 11.17 24.41 1.60
CA MET A 173 9.75 24.46 1.94
C MET A 173 9.30 25.87 2.35
N LEU A 174 10.15 26.61 3.08
CA LEU A 174 9.83 27.98 3.51
C LEU A 174 9.78 28.98 2.33
N HIS A 175 10.66 28.82 1.33
CA HIS A 175 10.69 29.73 0.17
C HIS A 175 9.60 29.52 -0.87
N ARG A 176 8.88 28.38 -0.87
CA ARG A 176 7.75 28.15 -1.80
C ARG A 176 6.40 28.66 -1.28
N GLY A 177 6.33 29.19 -0.04
CA GLY A 177 5.11 29.67 0.59
C GLY A 177 4.76 31.15 0.35
N HIS A 178 5.64 31.95 -0.26
CA HIS A 178 5.40 33.39 -0.48
C HIS A 178 5.38 33.73 -1.97
N ARG A 179 4.24 33.47 -2.62
CA ARG A 179 3.83 34.20 -3.83
C ARG A 179 2.31 34.23 -3.95
N TRP A 180 1.66 34.84 -2.95
CA TRP A 180 0.32 35.42 -3.04
C TRP A 180 0.24 36.54 -2.02
N LEU A 181 0.57 37.75 -2.47
CA LEU A 181 0.00 39.05 -2.16
C LEU A 181 0.53 40.02 -3.23
#